data_AF-A0A1V6BTS9-F1
#
_entry.id   AF-A0A1V6BTS9-F1
#
_cell.length_a   1.000
_cell.length_b   1.000
_cell.length_c   1.000
_cell.angle_alpha   90.00
_cell.angle_beta   90.00
_cell.angle_gamma   90.00
#
_symmetry.space_group_name_H-M   'P 1'
#
loop_
_entity.id
_entity.type
_entity.pdbx_description
1 polymer ?
#
loop_
_entity_poly.entity_id
_entity_poly.type
_entity_poly.pdbx_seq_one_letter_code
_entity_poly.pdbx_strand_id
1 'polypeptide(L)'
;MIIIHTSAILTTGSLWGLLMYFLMPRWWFAAYPIIPGTFLVIGITEILLMAKTKTRNSKLLNNILIQRLIRWGILLAVLLLLVGVYHPPKAPFIVSFMGFFLVYSLLSVWFHLVDIKANKKKEPLAD
;
A
#
# COMPACT_ATOMS: atom_id res chain seq x y z
N MET A 1 -1.19 7.52 -13.40
CA MET A 1 -0.88 6.44 -12.42
C MET A 1 -1.22 6.83 -10.99
N ILE A 2 -0.79 8.01 -10.50
CA ILE A 2 -1.10 8.48 -9.14
C ILE A 2 -2.62 8.50 -8.87
N ILE A 3 -3.42 9.12 -9.74
CA ILE A 3 -4.90 9.20 -9.57
C ILE A 3 -5.55 7.80 -9.50
N ILE A 4 -5.07 6.85 -10.30
CA ILE A 4 -5.59 5.47 -10.33
C ILE A 4 -5.19 4.72 -9.04
N HIS A 5 -3.96 4.90 -8.56
CA HIS A 5 -3.53 4.34 -7.28
C HIS A 5 -4.31 4.93 -6.11
N THR A 6 -4.41 6.25 -6.05
CA THR A 6 -5.13 6.96 -4.97
C THR A 6 -6.59 6.55 -4.93
N SER A 7 -7.28 6.53 -6.07
CA SER A 7 -8.68 6.06 -6.14
C SER A 7 -8.79 4.60 -5.73
N ALA A 8 -7.94 3.70 -6.22
CA ALA A 8 -7.97 2.29 -5.83
C ALA A 8 -7.78 2.08 -4.32
N ILE A 9 -6.82 2.79 -3.70
CA ILE A 9 -6.56 2.70 -2.25
C ILE A 9 -7.74 3.22 -1.45
N LEU A 10 -8.28 4.39 -1.82
CA LEU A 10 -9.42 4.98 -1.12
C LEU A 10 -10.66 4.11 -1.24
N THR A 11 -11.00 3.64 -2.45
CA THR A 11 -12.19 2.81 -2.68
C THR A 11 -12.06 1.48 -1.94
N THR A 12 -10.91 0.82 -2.04
CA THR A 12 -10.64 -0.45 -1.34
C THR A 12 -10.63 -0.24 0.18
N GLY A 13 -10.06 0.87 0.66
CA GLY A 13 -10.04 1.23 2.07
C GLY A 13 -11.42 1.54 2.63
N SER A 14 -12.27 2.21 1.86
CA SER A 14 -13.67 2.45 2.23
C SER A 14 -14.45 1.14 2.28
N LEU A 15 -14.33 0.28 1.27
CA LEU A 15 -15.01 -1.03 1.23
C LEU A 15 -14.54 -1.95 2.37
N TRP A 16 -13.23 -2.01 2.62
CA TRP A 16 -12.65 -2.77 3.72
C TRP A 16 -13.11 -2.26 5.09
N GLY A 17 -13.21 -0.94 5.24
CA GLY A 17 -13.68 -0.31 6.48
C GLY A 17 -15.13 -0.62 6.73
N LEU A 18 -15.95 -0.60 5.68
CA LEU A 18 -17.36 -0.95 5.73
C LEU A 18 -17.54 -2.43 6.11
N LEU A 19 -16.74 -3.34 5.54
CA LEU A 19 -16.72 -4.75 5.93
C LEU A 19 -16.36 -4.93 7.43
N MET A 20 -15.31 -4.26 7.88
CA MET A 20 -14.85 -4.34 9.27
C MET A 20 -15.80 -3.67 10.27
N TYR A 21 -16.55 -2.65 9.83
CA TYR A 21 -17.59 -2.00 10.64
C TYR A 21 -18.70 -2.98 11.04
N PHE A 22 -19.02 -3.95 10.18
CA PHE A 22 -20.00 -5.00 10.48
C PHE A 22 -19.42 -6.17 11.29
N LEU A 23 -18.15 -6.51 11.07
CA LEU A 23 -17.51 -7.69 11.67
C LEU A 23 -16.91 -7.44 13.06
N MET A 24 -16.63 -6.19 13.43
CA MET A 24 -15.84 -5.88 14.62
C MET A 24 -16.48 -4.81 15.53
N PRO A 25 -16.07 -4.75 16.82
CA PRO A 25 -16.62 -3.78 17.78
C PRO A 25 -16.39 -2.33 17.34
N ARG A 26 -17.36 -1.42 17.47
CA ARG A 26 -17.27 -0.07 16.88
C ARG A 26 -16.26 0.88 17.55
N TRP A 27 -15.80 0.59 18.75
CA TRP A 27 -14.99 1.50 19.56
C TRP A 27 -13.61 1.84 18.94
N TRP A 28 -13.08 1.00 18.04
CA TRP A 28 -11.80 1.26 17.35
C TRP A 28 -11.99 1.97 16.00
N PHE A 29 -13.22 2.08 15.50
CA PHE A 29 -13.52 2.59 14.15
C PHE A 29 -13.19 4.08 14.00
N ALA A 30 -13.20 4.86 15.09
CA ALA A 30 -12.78 6.25 15.08
C ALA A 30 -11.31 6.42 14.62
N ALA A 31 -10.46 5.42 14.85
CA ALA A 31 -9.07 5.39 14.41
C ALA A 31 -8.90 4.74 13.02
N TYR A 32 -9.95 4.18 12.43
CA TYR A 32 -9.90 3.50 11.13
C TYR A 32 -9.32 4.36 10.00
N PRO A 33 -9.67 5.66 9.85
CA PRO A 33 -9.15 6.49 8.76
C PRO A 33 -7.62 6.59 8.68
N ILE A 34 -6.93 6.34 9.80
CA ILE A 34 -5.47 6.31 9.88
C ILE A 34 -4.91 5.21 8.97
N ILE A 35 -5.60 4.08 8.86
CA ILE A 35 -5.18 2.92 8.05
C ILE A 35 -5.07 3.30 6.56
N PRO A 36 -6.15 3.62 5.82
CA PRO A 36 -6.03 3.99 4.41
C PRO A 36 -5.22 5.28 4.21
N GLY A 37 -5.21 6.21 5.16
CA GLY A 37 -4.38 7.41 5.11
C GLY A 37 -2.88 7.10 5.06
N THR A 38 -2.40 6.22 5.94
CA THR A 38 -0.98 5.80 5.93
C THR A 38 -0.61 5.14 4.60
N PHE A 39 -1.40 4.17 4.12
CA PHE A 39 -1.15 3.48 2.86
C PHE A 39 -1.14 4.41 1.65
N LEU A 40 -1.98 5.46 1.67
CA LEU A 40 -2.03 6.46 0.62
C LEU A 40 -0.75 7.32 0.57
N VAL A 41 -0.26 7.80 1.72
CA VAL A 41 1.00 8.56 1.80
C VAL A 41 2.18 7.72 1.30
N ILE A 42 2.21 6.45 1.70
CA ILE A 42 3.25 5.50 1.29
C ILE A 42 3.18 5.25 -0.21
N GLY A 43 2.00 4.97 -0.75
CA GLY A 43 1.79 4.73 -2.17
C GLY A 43 2.15 5.94 -3.04
N ILE A 44 1.83 7.16 -2.61
CA ILE A 44 2.24 8.38 -3.33
C ILE A 44 3.76 8.53 -3.32
N THR A 45 4.39 8.38 -2.15
CA THR A 45 5.85 8.46 -2.00
C THR A 45 6.54 7.43 -2.90
N GLU A 46 5.98 6.23 -2.96
CA GLU A 46 6.45 5.12 -3.77
C GLU A 46 6.41 5.43 -5.27
N ILE A 47 5.30 5.98 -5.78
CA ILE A 47 5.17 6.37 -7.18
C ILE A 47 6.12 7.52 -7.53
N LEU A 48 6.31 8.49 -6.64
CA LEU A 48 7.24 9.61 -6.86
C LEU A 48 8.70 9.12 -6.95
N LEU A 49 9.12 8.21 -6.09
CA LEU A 49 10.44 7.58 -6.14
C LEU A 49 10.65 6.78 -7.44
N MET A 50 9.60 6.10 -7.90
CA MET A 50 9.60 5.38 -9.18
C MET A 50 9.69 6.32 -10.38
N ALA A 51 8.91 7.41 -10.39
CA ALA A 51 8.93 8.40 -11.46
C ALA A 51 10.34 9.01 -11.62
N LYS A 52 11.03 9.25 -10.50
CA LYS A 52 12.41 9.78 -10.50
C LYS A 52 13.46 8.77 -10.98
N THR A 53 13.16 7.48 -10.89
CA THR A 53 14.11 6.41 -11.26
C THR A 53 13.89 5.89 -12.68
N LYS A 54 12.70 6.10 -13.27
CA LYS A 54 12.40 5.73 -14.67
C LYS A 54 13.35 6.41 -15.68
N THR A 55 13.97 7.53 -15.31
CA THR A 55 15.05 8.21 -16.06
C THR A 55 16.40 7.48 -16.03
N ARG A 56 16.56 6.43 -15.21
CA ARG A 56 17.83 5.72 -14.99
C ARG A 56 17.61 4.20 -15.11
N ASN A 57 17.53 3.74 -16.37
CA ASN A 57 17.07 2.41 -16.82
C ASN A 57 17.76 1.17 -16.19
N SER A 58 18.85 1.29 -15.43
CA SER A 58 19.62 0.13 -14.92
C SER A 58 19.27 -0.35 -13.50
N LYS A 59 18.32 0.28 -12.78
CA LYS A 59 18.04 -0.06 -11.36
C LYS A 59 16.58 -0.42 -11.05
N LEU A 60 15.80 -0.82 -12.05
CA LEU A 60 14.36 -1.08 -11.90
C LEU A 60 14.07 -2.22 -10.89
N LEU A 61 14.84 -3.31 -10.93
CA LEU A 61 14.71 -4.43 -9.99
C LEU A 61 15.05 -4.03 -8.55
N ASN A 62 16.09 -3.19 -8.38
CA ASN A 62 16.54 -2.73 -7.08
C ASN A 62 15.52 -1.77 -6.46
N ASN A 63 14.86 -0.95 -7.28
CA ASN A 63 13.76 -0.10 -6.82
C ASN A 63 12.54 -0.88 -6.37
N ILE A 64 12.15 -1.94 -7.09
CA ILE A 64 11.05 -2.82 -6.68
C ILE A 64 11.36 -3.48 -5.32
N LEU A 65 12.61 -3.93 -5.13
CA LEU A 65 13.05 -4.50 -3.86
C LEU A 65 13.04 -3.46 -2.72
N ILE A 66 13.53 -2.24 -2.97
CA ILE A 66 13.52 -1.14 -2.01
C ILE A 66 12.09 -0.78 -1.60
N GLN A 67 11.15 -0.72 -2.54
CA GLN A 67 9.74 -0.46 -2.22
C GLN A 67 9.12 -1.56 -1.35
N ARG A 68 9.45 -2.83 -1.66
CA ARG A 68 8.99 -3.96 -0.86
C ARG A 68 9.58 -3.88 0.56
N LEU A 69 10.85 -3.50 0.71
CA LEU A 69 11.52 -3.27 2.00
C LEU A 69 10.91 -2.11 2.79
N ILE A 70 10.64 -0.97 2.14
CA ILE A 70 9.99 0.20 2.77
C ILE A 70 8.61 -0.20 3.32
N ARG A 71 7.82 -0.97 2.57
CA ARG A 71 6.50 -1.43 3.04
C ARG A 71 6.57 -2.36 4.24
N TRP A 72 7.47 -3.34 4.23
CA TRP A 72 7.68 -4.20 5.41
C TRP A 72 8.20 -3.38 6.59
N GLY A 73 9.07 -2.40 6.36
CA GLY A 73 9.55 -1.48 7.40
C GLY A 73 8.44 -0.65 8.02
N ILE A 74 7.52 -0.12 7.22
CA ILE A 74 6.37 0.64 7.72
C ILE A 74 5.38 -0.28 8.45
N LEU A 75 5.15 -1.50 7.94
CA LEU A 75 4.35 -2.50 8.65
C LEU A 75 4.93 -2.78 10.04
N LEU A 76 6.24 -3.00 10.12
CA LEU A 76 6.94 -3.29 11.37
C LEU A 76 6.90 -2.09 12.32
N ALA A 77 7.12 -0.87 11.80
CA ALA A 77 7.04 0.36 12.59
C ALA A 77 5.63 0.61 13.15
N VAL A 78 4.59 0.39 12.34
CA VAL A 78 3.19 0.56 12.78
C VAL A 78 2.81 -0.51 13.80
N LEU A 79 3.23 -1.77 13.60
CA LEU A 79 3.06 -2.84 14.58
C LEU A 79 3.72 -2.49 15.92
N LEU A 80 4.98 -2.03 15.90
CA LEU A 80 5.71 -1.63 17.10
C LEU A 80 5.05 -0.44 17.81
N LEU A 81 4.58 0.56 17.05
CA LEU A 81 3.89 1.71 17.60
C LEU A 81 2.54 1.32 18.22
N LEU A 82 1.79 0.41 17.61
CA LEU A 82 0.53 -0.11 18.15
C LEU A 82 0.72 -0.91 19.44
N VAL A 83 1.76 -1.75 19.48
CA VAL A 83 2.13 -2.51 20.69
C VAL A 83 2.61 -1.57 21.80
N GLY A 84 3.39 -0.54 21.46
CA GLY A 84 3.94 0.41 22.44
C GLY A 84 2.93 1.44 22.97
N VAL A 85 1.94 1.84 22.18
CA VAL A 85 0.98 2.91 22.55
C VAL A 85 -0.28 2.37 23.20
N TYR A 86 -0.69 1.11 22.95
CA TYR A 86 -1.96 0.58 23.42
C TYR A 86 -1.84 -0.74 24.19
N HIS A 87 -1.87 -0.63 25.53
CA HIS A 87 -2.15 -1.74 26.45
C HIS A 87 -3.60 -1.63 26.95
N PRO A 88 -4.48 -2.65 26.75
CA PRO A 88 -4.28 -3.89 26.01
C PRO A 88 -4.35 -3.72 24.48
N PRO A 89 -3.71 -4.61 23.70
CA PRO A 89 -3.66 -4.51 22.25
C PRO A 89 -5.08 -4.57 21.66
N LYS A 90 -5.39 -3.57 20.85
CA LYS A 90 -6.65 -3.45 20.13
C LYS A 90 -6.66 -4.46 18.98
N ALA A 91 -6.79 -5.75 19.30
CA ALA A 91 -6.78 -6.87 18.34
C ALA A 91 -7.63 -6.62 17.08
N PRO A 92 -8.81 -5.97 17.17
CA PRO A 92 -9.60 -5.63 15.98
C PRO A 92 -8.87 -4.70 15.00
N PHE A 93 -8.18 -3.69 15.52
CA PHE A 93 -7.43 -2.74 14.72
C PHE A 93 -6.25 -3.42 14.00
N ILE A 94 -5.52 -4.30 14.71
CA ILE A 94 -4.37 -5.01 14.16
C ILE A 94 -4.81 -5.95 13.03
N VAL A 95 -5.88 -6.72 13.25
CA VAL A 95 -6.44 -7.63 12.25
C VAL A 95 -6.93 -6.86 11.02
N SER A 96 -7.64 -5.75 11.22
CA SER A 96 -8.07 -4.89 10.12
C SER A 96 -6.89 -4.30 9.35
N PHE A 97 -5.84 -3.86 10.04
CA PHE A 97 -4.63 -3.32 9.43
C PHE A 97 -3.88 -4.39 8.62
N MET A 98 -3.72 -5.60 9.16
CA MET A 98 -3.09 -6.72 8.47
C MET A 98 -3.89 -7.16 7.23
N GLY A 99 -5.21 -7.26 7.33
CA GLY A 99 -6.01 -7.65 6.18
C GLY A 99 -6.01 -6.59 5.07
N PHE A 100 -6.10 -5.30 5.43
CA PHE A 100 -5.98 -4.23 4.43
C PHE A 100 -4.58 -4.20 3.80
N PHE A 101 -3.53 -4.44 4.58
CA PHE A 101 -2.16 -4.58 4.07
C PHE A 101 -2.04 -5.69 3.03
N LEU A 102 -2.62 -6.87 3.27
CA LEU A 102 -2.59 -7.99 2.32
C LEU A 102 -3.25 -7.61 1.00
N VAL A 103 -4.44 -7.00 1.06
CA VAL A 103 -5.16 -6.54 -0.14
C VAL A 103 -4.35 -5.49 -0.89
N TYR A 104 -3.81 -4.49 -0.18
CA TYR A 104 -2.96 -3.46 -0.76
C TYR A 104 -1.69 -4.04 -1.40
N SER A 105 -1.07 -5.02 -0.75
CA SER A 105 0.14 -5.69 -1.25
C SER A 105 -0.14 -6.41 -2.59
N LEU A 106 -1.27 -7.12 -2.69
CA LEU A 106 -1.72 -7.75 -3.93
C LEU A 106 -2.01 -6.73 -5.02
N LEU A 107 -2.77 -5.66 -4.71
CA LEU A 107 -3.07 -4.58 -5.67
C LEU A 107 -1.80 -3.96 -6.23
N SER A 108 -0.80 -3.73 -5.38
CA SER A 108 0.46 -3.18 -5.84
C SER A 108 1.23 -4.11 -6.78
N VAL A 109 1.27 -5.42 -6.50
CA VAL A 109 1.93 -6.37 -7.39
C VAL A 109 1.22 -6.35 -8.75
N TRP A 110 -0.11 -6.29 -8.74
CA TRP A 110 -0.90 -6.13 -9.94
C TRP A 110 -0.54 -4.84 -10.71
N PHE A 111 -0.48 -3.69 -10.03
CA PHE A 111 -0.11 -2.43 -10.67
C PHE A 111 1.29 -2.45 -11.29
N HIS A 112 2.25 -3.09 -10.62
CA HIS A 112 3.60 -3.26 -11.16
C HIS A 112 3.61 -4.13 -12.43
N LEU A 113 2.88 -5.24 -12.42
CA LEU A 113 2.76 -6.12 -13.59
C LEU A 113 2.11 -5.40 -14.77
N VAL A 114 1.09 -4.57 -14.49
CA VAL A 114 0.43 -3.74 -15.51
C VAL A 114 1.38 -2.69 -16.08
N ASP A 115 2.18 -2.00 -15.26
CA ASP A 115 3.15 -1.01 -15.77
C ASP A 115 4.24 -1.65 -16.63
N ILE A 116 4.73 -2.83 -16.22
CA ILE A 116 5.72 -3.59 -17.00
C ILE A 116 5.14 -3.99 -18.36
N LYS A 117 3.91 -4.51 -18.40
CA LYS A 117 3.23 -4.85 -19.66
C LYS A 117 3.00 -3.62 -20.54
N ALA A 118 2.61 -2.50 -19.95
CA ALA A 118 2.39 -1.24 -20.67
C ALA A 118 3.68 -0.64 -21.25
N ASN A 119 4.81 -0.79 -20.54
CA ASN A 119 6.12 -0.33 -21.02
C ASN A 119 6.69 -1.27 -22.11
N LYS A 120 6.53 -2.60 -21.99
CA LYS A 120 6.94 -3.56 -23.05
C LYS A 120 6.22 -3.34 -24.38
N LYS A 121 4.97 -2.86 -24.35
CA LYS A 121 4.20 -2.56 -25.57
C LYS A 121 4.64 -1.27 -26.28
N LYS A 122 5.56 -0.50 -25.68
CA LYS A 122 6.07 0.77 -26.21
C LYS A 122 7.50 0.68 -26.74
N GLU A 123 8.15 -0.48 -26.68
CA GLU A 123 9.33 -0.75 -27.51
C GLU A 123 8.81 -1.15 -28.90
N PRO A 124 8.82 -0.27 -29.91
CA PRO A 124 8.69 -0.75 -31.28
C PRO A 124 9.88 -1.66 -31.56
N LEU A 125 9.62 -2.73 -32.31
CA LEU A 125 10.63 -3.52 -32.98
C LEU A 125 11.60 -2.55 -33.67
N ALA A 126 12.80 -2.41 -33.12
CA ALA A 126 13.91 -1.83 -33.83
C ALA A 126 14.41 -2.94 -34.76
N ASP A 127 13.76 -3.03 -35.92
CA ASP A 127 14.27 -3.72 -37.10
C ASP A 127 15.37 -2.87 -37.76
#